data_AF-A0A7V1V1I5-F1
#
_entry.id   AF-A0A7V1V1I5-F1
#
_cell.length_a   1.000
_cell.length_b   1.000
_cell.length_c   1.000
_cell.angle_alpha   90.00
_cell.angle_beta   90.00
_cell.angle_gamma   90.00
#
_symmetry.space_group_name_H-M   'P 1'
#
loop_
_entity.id
_entity.type
_entity.pdbx_description
1 polymer ?
#
loop_
_entity_poly.entity_id
_entity_poly.type
_entity_poly.pdbx_seq_one_letter_code
_entity_poly.pdbx_strand_id
1 'polypeptide(L)'
;MTTAEALKAPPALAVFACLLLFGWGELTGALQGGFRPQILAAAAETAKDYPAVHQLTGLSDVDQNIVEGIAQEVLARLHLFHSHAHGLALVTLVLVTIIANLPFQERLRSVLTGWALLGLLYPFGWLTVAIALPAQGKDAAFALAERWFFVPFGGLYLLAVGALIALYAWQLVRGKR
;
A
#
# COMPACT_ATOMS: atom_id res chain seq x y z
N MET A 1 14.39 27.02 33.66
CA MET A 1 13.51 25.94 33.18
C MET A 1 13.02 26.34 31.80
N THR A 2 13.56 25.72 30.75
CA THR A 2 13.06 25.92 29.39
C THR A 2 11.62 25.41 29.36
N THR A 3 10.68 26.26 28.95
CA THR A 3 9.33 25.80 28.61
C THR A 3 9.49 24.69 27.58
N ALA A 4 9.16 23.46 27.95
CA ALA A 4 9.11 22.36 27.00
C ALA A 4 8.21 22.82 25.85
N GLU A 5 8.79 23.05 24.66
CA GLU A 5 8.00 23.38 23.49
C GLU A 5 6.96 22.28 23.32
N ALA A 6 5.68 22.67 23.34
CA ALA A 6 4.59 21.72 23.21
C ALA A 6 4.72 21.01 21.85
N LEU A 7 4.65 19.68 21.87
CA LEU A 7 4.63 18.85 20.66
C LEU A 7 3.52 19.32 19.73
N LYS A 8 3.88 19.62 18.48
CA LYS A 8 2.91 20.00 17.45
C LYS A 8 2.14 18.77 17.01
N ALA A 9 0.82 18.90 16.95
CA ALA A 9 -0.04 17.87 16.38
C ALA A 9 0.27 17.69 14.88
N PRO A 10 0.21 16.45 14.35
CA PRO A 10 0.31 16.22 12.93
C PRO A 10 -0.86 16.89 12.18
N PRO A 11 -0.70 17.21 10.87
CA PRO A 11 -1.78 17.80 10.08
C PRO A 11 -3.05 16.93 10.09
N ALA A 12 -4.20 17.52 10.40
CA ALA A 12 -5.47 16.77 10.55
C ALA A 12 -5.84 15.97 9.29
N LEU A 13 -5.62 16.53 8.10
CA LEU A 13 -5.85 15.83 6.83
C LEU A 13 -4.95 14.59 6.69
N ALA A 14 -3.72 14.66 7.19
CA ALA A 14 -2.81 13.53 7.15
C ALA A 14 -3.28 12.40 8.08
N VAL A 15 -3.71 12.75 9.29
CA VAL A 15 -4.30 11.80 10.24
C VAL A 15 -5.54 11.14 9.64
N PHE A 16 -6.44 11.93 9.06
CA PHE A 16 -7.65 11.43 8.41
C PHE A 16 -7.31 10.45 7.26
N ALA A 17 -6.36 10.80 6.40
CA ALA A 17 -5.93 9.92 5.31
C ALA A 17 -5.33 8.60 5.82
N CYS A 18 -4.51 8.64 6.89
CA CYS A 18 -4.01 7.43 7.53
C CYS A 18 -5.13 6.56 8.10
N LEU A 19 -6.11 7.16 8.78
CA LEU A 19 -7.26 6.43 9.33
C LEU A 19 -8.12 5.80 8.23
N LEU A 20 -8.31 6.49 7.11
CA LEU A 20 -9.01 5.93 5.95
C LEU A 20 -8.29 4.70 5.40
N LEU A 21 -6.97 4.80 5.15
CA LEU A 21 -6.20 3.66 4.65
C LEU A 21 -6.20 2.51 5.66
N PHE A 22 -6.08 2.82 6.96
CA PHE A 22 -6.15 1.83 8.02
C PHE A 22 -7.50 1.09 7.99
N GLY A 23 -8.62 1.83 7.86
CA GLY A 23 -9.96 1.25 7.73
C GLY A 23 -10.11 0.33 6.52
N TRP A 24 -9.52 0.68 5.38
CA TRP A 24 -9.46 -0.21 4.20
C TRP A 24 -8.65 -1.48 4.47
N GLY A 25 -7.54 -1.36 5.18
CA GLY A 25 -6.75 -2.49 5.66
C GLY A 25 -7.60 -3.43 6.51
N GLU A 26 -8.25 -2.91 7.56
CA GLU A 26 -9.08 -3.69 8.47
C GLU A 26 -10.25 -4.36 7.76
N LEU A 27 -10.94 -3.63 6.87
CA LEU A 27 -12.02 -4.18 6.06
C LEU A 27 -11.53 -5.39 5.24
N THR A 28 -10.38 -5.26 4.58
CA THR A 28 -9.82 -6.36 3.78
C THR A 28 -9.40 -7.54 4.65
N GLY A 29 -8.87 -7.28 5.86
CA GLY A 29 -8.54 -8.33 6.83
C GLY A 29 -9.79 -9.09 7.29
N ALA A 30 -10.85 -8.36 7.64
CA ALA A 30 -12.13 -8.92 8.04
C ALA A 30 -12.78 -9.74 6.91
N LEU A 31 -12.75 -9.23 5.67
CA LEU A 31 -13.26 -9.96 4.50
C LEU A 31 -12.49 -11.27 4.28
N GLN A 32 -11.17 -11.26 4.41
CA GLN A 32 -10.36 -12.47 4.29
C GLN A 32 -10.64 -13.46 5.43
N GLY A 33 -10.84 -12.99 6.65
CA GLY A 33 -11.18 -13.86 7.79
C GLY A 33 -12.57 -14.48 7.69
N GLY A 34 -13.57 -13.71 7.24
CA GLY A 34 -14.97 -14.14 7.18
C GLY A 34 -15.40 -14.81 5.87
N PHE A 35 -14.77 -14.47 4.74
CA PHE A 35 -15.22 -14.85 3.40
C PHE A 35 -14.15 -15.56 2.56
N ARG A 36 -13.14 -16.17 3.22
CA ARG A 36 -12.06 -16.86 2.50
C ARG A 36 -12.56 -17.87 1.44
N PRO A 37 -13.52 -18.77 1.75
CA PRO A 37 -14.00 -19.73 0.75
C PRO A 37 -14.65 -19.04 -0.46
N GLN A 38 -15.42 -17.97 -0.23
CA GLN A 38 -16.10 -17.22 -1.29
C GLN A 38 -15.11 -16.46 -2.17
N ILE A 39 -14.07 -15.87 -1.58
CA ILE A 39 -13.00 -15.20 -2.33
C ILE A 39 -12.28 -16.20 -3.24
N LEU A 40 -11.91 -17.36 -2.71
CA LEU A 40 -11.23 -18.41 -3.49
C LEU A 40 -12.12 -18.94 -4.62
N ALA A 41 -13.39 -19.21 -4.33
CA ALA A 41 -14.34 -19.66 -5.33
C ALA A 41 -14.56 -18.62 -6.43
N ALA A 42 -14.76 -17.34 -6.07
CA ALA A 42 -14.95 -16.26 -7.03
C ALA A 42 -13.73 -16.07 -7.95
N ALA A 43 -12.52 -16.12 -7.37
CA ALA A 43 -11.28 -16.03 -8.14
C ALA A 43 -11.09 -17.25 -9.07
N ALA A 44 -11.41 -18.45 -8.59
CA ALA A 44 -11.34 -19.67 -9.37
C ALA A 44 -12.31 -19.67 -10.55
N GLU A 45 -13.58 -19.31 -10.32
CA GLU A 45 -14.58 -19.21 -11.38
C GLU A 45 -14.18 -18.15 -12.42
N THR A 46 -13.73 -16.98 -11.96
CA THR A 46 -13.23 -15.95 -12.89
C THR A 46 -12.07 -16.49 -13.73
N ALA A 47 -11.12 -17.22 -13.14
CA ALA A 47 -9.98 -17.76 -13.89
C ALA A 47 -10.40 -18.79 -14.97
N LYS A 48 -11.42 -19.60 -14.70
CA LYS A 48 -11.97 -20.57 -15.66
C LYS A 48 -12.59 -19.89 -16.89
N ASP A 49 -13.12 -18.68 -16.74
CA ASP A 49 -13.66 -17.89 -17.85
C ASP A 49 -12.57 -17.38 -18.82
N TYR A 50 -11.29 -17.44 -18.43
CA TYR A 50 -10.14 -16.98 -19.23
C TYR A 50 -9.08 -18.09 -19.43
N PRO A 51 -9.43 -19.22 -20.07
CA PRO A 51 -8.54 -20.38 -20.17
C PRO A 51 -7.24 -20.10 -20.92
N ALA A 52 -7.29 -19.26 -21.97
CA ALA A 52 -6.11 -18.90 -22.76
C ALA A 52 -5.08 -18.07 -21.97
N VAL A 53 -5.53 -17.29 -20.98
CA VAL A 53 -4.67 -16.45 -20.14
C VAL A 53 -3.83 -17.32 -19.20
N HIS A 54 -4.44 -18.39 -18.68
CA HIS A 54 -3.84 -19.29 -17.69
C HIS A 54 -3.33 -20.61 -18.26
N GLN A 55 -3.38 -20.76 -19.59
CA GLN A 55 -2.95 -21.96 -20.32
C GLN A 55 -3.68 -23.22 -19.85
N LEU A 56 -4.98 -23.09 -19.59
CA LEU A 56 -5.82 -24.23 -19.22
C LEU A 56 -5.92 -25.21 -20.40
N THR A 57 -5.79 -26.48 -20.09
CA THR A 57 -5.61 -27.59 -21.04
C THR A 57 -6.92 -28.25 -21.44
N GLY A 58 -8.00 -28.01 -20.69
CA GLY A 58 -9.28 -28.72 -20.78
C GLY A 58 -9.33 -30.04 -20.01
N LEU A 59 -8.21 -30.46 -19.41
CA LEU A 59 -8.14 -31.65 -18.55
C LEU A 59 -8.43 -31.24 -17.10
N SER A 60 -9.51 -31.79 -16.51
CA SER A 60 -10.01 -31.41 -15.18
C SER A 60 -8.91 -31.42 -14.11
N ASP A 61 -8.13 -32.49 -14.06
CA ASP A 61 -7.20 -32.75 -12.95
C ASP A 61 -5.96 -31.85 -13.04
N VAL A 62 -5.59 -31.43 -14.25
CA VAL A 62 -4.47 -30.50 -14.49
C VAL A 62 -4.92 -29.07 -14.22
N ASP A 63 -6.06 -28.68 -14.80
CA ASP A 63 -6.56 -27.32 -14.74
C ASP A 63 -7.01 -26.93 -13.34
N GLN A 64 -7.49 -27.90 -12.55
CA GLN A 64 -7.88 -27.66 -11.16
C GLN A 64 -6.72 -27.10 -10.33
N ASN A 65 -5.52 -27.69 -10.43
CA ASN A 65 -4.35 -27.23 -9.69
C ASN A 65 -3.93 -25.81 -10.10
N ILE A 66 -4.04 -25.49 -11.39
CA ILE A 66 -3.71 -24.15 -11.92
C ILE A 66 -4.69 -23.11 -11.36
N VAL A 67 -5.99 -23.40 -11.45
CA VAL A 67 -7.06 -22.49 -11.01
C VAL A 67 -7.03 -22.29 -9.48
N GLU A 68 -6.78 -23.35 -8.71
CA GLU A 68 -6.60 -23.23 -7.26
C GLU A 68 -5.37 -22.39 -6.92
N GLY A 69 -4.26 -22.56 -7.65
CA GLY A 69 -3.07 -21.74 -7.50
C GLY A 69 -3.33 -20.25 -7.74
N ILE A 70 -4.08 -19.92 -8.80
CA ILE A 70 -4.53 -18.55 -9.12
C ILE A 70 -5.38 -17.97 -7.99
N ALA A 71 -6.35 -18.73 -7.49
CA ALA A 71 -7.20 -18.30 -6.40
C ALA A 71 -6.40 -18.02 -5.11
N GLN A 72 -5.42 -18.87 -4.78
CA GLN A 72 -4.51 -18.61 -3.66
C GLN A 72 -3.64 -17.37 -3.89
N GLU A 73 -3.18 -17.14 -5.12
CA GLU A 73 -2.38 -15.95 -5.42
C GLU A 73 -3.21 -14.66 -5.25
N VAL A 74 -4.49 -14.65 -5.67
CA VAL A 74 -5.42 -13.54 -5.37
C VAL A 74 -5.50 -13.28 -3.87
N LEU A 75 -5.73 -14.33 -3.07
CA LEU A 75 -5.82 -14.19 -1.63
C LEU A 75 -4.51 -13.64 -1.03
N ALA A 76 -3.36 -14.10 -1.52
CA ALA A 76 -2.07 -13.57 -1.10
C ALA A 76 -1.91 -12.08 -1.43
N ARG A 77 -2.44 -11.61 -2.58
CA ARG A 77 -2.42 -10.18 -2.94
C ARG A 77 -3.36 -9.34 -2.08
N LEU A 78 -4.52 -9.86 -1.70
CA LEU A 78 -5.40 -9.22 -0.70
C LEU A 78 -4.72 -9.14 0.67
N HIS A 79 -3.96 -10.16 1.07
CA HIS A 79 -3.17 -10.11 2.29
C HIS A 79 -2.06 -9.05 2.21
N LEU A 80 -1.39 -8.92 1.07
CA LEU A 80 -0.41 -7.86 0.84
C LEU A 80 -1.05 -6.46 0.88
N PHE A 81 -2.24 -6.28 0.31
CA PHE A 81 -3.00 -5.03 0.45
C PHE A 81 -3.27 -4.71 1.92
N HIS A 82 -3.84 -5.67 2.66
CA HIS A 82 -4.15 -5.51 4.09
C HIS A 82 -2.92 -5.09 4.92
N SER A 83 -1.84 -5.86 4.81
CA SER A 83 -0.61 -5.63 5.58
C SER A 83 0.07 -4.30 5.21
N HIS A 84 0.14 -3.96 3.92
CA HIS A 84 0.72 -2.68 3.49
C HIS A 84 -0.17 -1.50 3.84
N ALA A 85 -1.49 -1.63 3.80
CA ALA A 85 -2.41 -0.57 4.20
C ALA A 85 -2.18 -0.17 5.68
N HIS A 86 -2.11 -1.15 6.58
CA HIS A 86 -1.79 -0.90 7.99
C HIS A 86 -0.37 -0.35 8.18
N GLY A 87 0.62 -1.01 7.57
CA GLY A 87 2.02 -0.61 7.70
C GLY A 87 2.25 0.83 7.23
N LEU A 88 1.75 1.20 6.05
CA LEU A 88 1.92 2.55 5.52
C LEU A 88 1.11 3.59 6.29
N ALA A 89 -0.10 3.28 6.75
CA ALA A 89 -0.88 4.21 7.58
C ALA A 89 -0.13 4.59 8.87
N LEU A 90 0.42 3.59 9.56
CA LEU A 90 1.18 3.79 10.80
C LEU A 90 2.50 4.51 10.56
N VAL A 91 3.30 4.08 9.58
CA VAL A 91 4.57 4.73 9.25
C VAL A 91 4.34 6.17 8.81
N THR A 92 3.33 6.43 7.98
CA THR A 92 3.01 7.79 7.52
C THR A 92 2.60 8.68 8.68
N LEU A 93 1.81 8.17 9.63
CA LEU A 93 1.42 8.92 10.83
C LEU A 93 2.64 9.36 11.64
N VAL A 94 3.62 8.47 11.78
CA VAL A 94 4.91 8.79 12.42
C VAL A 94 5.67 9.84 11.62
N LEU A 95 5.80 9.66 10.30
CA LEU A 95 6.52 10.59 9.42
C LEU A 95 5.93 12.00 9.48
N VAL A 96 4.61 12.15 9.36
CA VAL A 96 3.97 13.47 9.38
C VAL A 96 4.04 14.14 10.76
N THR A 97 4.09 13.34 11.83
CA THR A 97 4.36 13.84 13.19
C THR A 97 5.79 14.36 13.30
N ILE A 98 6.78 13.62 12.79
CA ILE A 98 8.18 14.06 12.75
C ILE A 98 8.33 15.34 11.92
N ILE A 99 7.73 15.38 10.73
CA ILE A 99 7.74 16.53 9.81
C ILE A 99 7.12 17.78 10.47
N ALA A 100 6.03 17.62 11.23
CA ALA A 100 5.40 18.72 11.97
C ALA A 100 6.29 19.31 13.07
N ASN A 101 7.17 18.50 13.67
CA ASN A 101 8.00 18.87 14.82
C ASN A 101 9.45 19.23 14.46
N LEU A 102 9.85 19.07 13.19
CA LEU A 102 11.15 19.54 12.71
C LEU A 102 11.11 21.05 12.37
N PRO A 103 12.22 21.78 12.57
CA PRO A 103 12.32 23.21 12.28
C PRO A 103 12.48 23.47 10.77
N PHE A 104 11.60 22.88 9.96
CA PHE A 104 11.54 23.09 8.53
C PHE A 104 10.69 24.31 8.18
N GLN A 105 11.03 24.94 7.06
CA GLN A 105 10.18 25.95 6.43
C GLN A 105 8.84 25.34 6.02
N GLU A 106 7.76 26.12 6.10
CA GLU A 106 6.38 25.67 5.81
C GLU A 106 6.26 24.99 4.45
N ARG A 107 6.87 25.56 3.40
CA ARG A 107 6.85 24.97 2.05
C ARG A 107 7.45 23.57 2.01
N LEU A 108 8.59 23.36 2.67
CA LEU A 108 9.24 22.04 2.71
C LEU A 108 8.40 21.04 3.50
N ARG A 109 7.80 21.49 4.61
CA ARG A 109 6.87 20.67 5.41
C ARG A 109 5.70 20.19 4.53
N SER A 110 5.04 21.10 3.83
CA SER A 110 3.93 20.79 2.94
C SER A 110 4.31 19.82 1.83
N VAL A 111 5.49 19.99 1.21
CA VAL A 111 5.97 19.09 0.15
C VAL A 111 6.22 17.67 0.70
N LEU A 112 6.95 17.55 1.82
CA LEU A 112 7.25 16.24 2.41
C LEU A 112 5.97 15.53 2.89
N THR A 113 5.05 16.26 3.54
CA THR A 113 3.75 15.73 3.92
C THR A 113 2.94 15.32 2.69
N GLY A 114 2.91 16.14 1.63
CA GLY A 114 2.21 15.83 0.39
C GLY A 114 2.71 14.55 -0.27
N TRP A 115 4.03 14.39 -0.41
CA TRP A 115 4.63 13.16 -0.95
C TRP A 115 4.34 11.93 -0.08
N ALA A 116 4.43 12.06 1.25
CA ALA A 116 4.09 10.98 2.17
C ALA A 116 2.62 10.56 2.03
N LEU A 117 1.70 11.53 1.93
CA LEU A 117 0.27 11.25 1.75
C LEU A 117 -0.07 10.64 0.40
N LEU A 118 0.56 11.10 -0.68
CA LEU A 118 0.39 10.45 -1.99
C LEU A 118 0.87 9.00 -1.97
N GLY A 119 1.91 8.70 -1.20
CA GLY A 119 2.38 7.33 -0.97
C GLY A 119 1.35 6.39 -0.34
N LEU A 120 0.33 6.89 0.36
CA LEU A 120 -0.76 6.07 0.91
C LEU A 120 -1.59 5.37 -0.18
N LEU A 121 -1.45 5.78 -1.44
CA LEU A 121 -2.09 5.11 -2.57
C LEU A 121 -1.32 3.87 -3.06
N TYR A 122 -0.07 3.65 -2.61
CA TYR A 122 0.74 2.49 -3.00
C TYR A 122 0.04 1.12 -2.76
N PRO A 123 -0.61 0.85 -1.61
CA PRO A 123 -1.20 -0.46 -1.35
C PRO A 123 -2.28 -0.83 -2.36
N PHE A 124 -2.97 0.14 -2.95
CA PHE A 124 -4.00 -0.11 -3.97
C PHE A 124 -3.45 -0.79 -5.24
N GLY A 125 -2.13 -0.77 -5.45
CA GLY A 125 -1.50 -1.62 -6.46
C GLY A 125 -1.69 -3.11 -6.16
N TRP A 126 -1.55 -3.55 -4.90
CA TRP A 126 -1.81 -4.95 -4.53
C TRP A 126 -3.27 -5.35 -4.71
N LEU A 127 -4.19 -4.45 -4.36
CA LEU A 127 -5.62 -4.66 -4.61
C LEU A 127 -5.90 -4.77 -6.11
N THR A 128 -5.26 -3.93 -6.92
CA THR A 128 -5.35 -3.97 -8.38
C THR A 128 -4.86 -5.30 -8.93
N VAL A 129 -3.72 -5.81 -8.45
CA VAL A 129 -3.23 -7.14 -8.84
C VAL A 129 -4.24 -8.21 -8.44
N ALA A 130 -4.75 -8.20 -7.20
CA ALA A 130 -5.72 -9.18 -6.72
C ALA A 130 -6.97 -9.26 -7.61
N ILE A 131 -7.48 -8.11 -8.04
CA ILE A 131 -8.69 -8.01 -8.87
C ILE A 131 -8.42 -8.40 -10.32
N ALA A 132 -7.31 -7.95 -10.91
CA ALA A 132 -7.03 -8.15 -12.33
C ALA A 132 -6.47 -9.54 -12.65
N LEU A 133 -5.76 -10.18 -11.71
CA LEU A 133 -5.02 -11.42 -11.94
C LEU A 133 -5.87 -12.56 -12.51
N PRO A 134 -7.09 -12.85 -12.01
CA PRO A 134 -7.91 -13.94 -12.56
C PRO A 134 -8.32 -13.74 -14.01
N ALA A 135 -8.48 -12.51 -14.47
CA ALA A 135 -8.96 -12.21 -15.83
C ALA A 135 -7.82 -11.90 -16.81
N GLN A 136 -6.73 -11.31 -16.33
CA GLN A 136 -5.67 -10.77 -17.18
C GLN A 136 -4.34 -11.53 -17.04
N GLY A 137 -4.25 -12.42 -16.05
CA GLY A 137 -3.01 -13.10 -15.73
C GLY A 137 -2.05 -12.21 -14.93
N LYS A 138 -0.97 -12.83 -14.47
CA LYS A 138 -0.04 -12.20 -13.53
C LYS A 138 0.67 -10.98 -14.13
N ASP A 139 1.27 -11.13 -15.30
CA ASP A 139 2.12 -10.08 -15.88
C ASP A 139 1.33 -8.81 -16.20
N ALA A 140 0.15 -8.95 -16.80
CA ALA A 140 -0.72 -7.81 -17.09
C ALA A 140 -1.25 -7.13 -15.83
N ALA A 141 -1.63 -7.91 -14.81
CA ALA A 141 -2.09 -7.39 -13.53
C ALA A 141 -0.98 -6.59 -12.82
N PHE A 142 0.26 -7.07 -12.83
CA PHE A 142 1.41 -6.35 -12.30
C PHE A 142 1.74 -5.10 -13.12
N ALA A 143 1.78 -5.17 -14.44
CA ALA A 143 2.04 -4.01 -15.29
C ALA A 143 1.02 -2.87 -15.04
N LEU A 144 -0.25 -3.22 -14.83
CA LEU A 144 -1.29 -2.26 -14.46
C LEU A 144 -1.00 -1.61 -13.09
N ALA A 145 -0.70 -2.43 -12.09
CA ALA A 145 -0.40 -1.95 -10.74
C ALA A 145 0.88 -1.11 -10.68
N GLU A 146 1.93 -1.49 -11.42
CA GLU A 146 3.19 -0.75 -11.50
C GLU A 146 2.99 0.64 -12.08
N ARG A 147 2.30 0.71 -13.22
CA ARG A 147 2.06 1.96 -13.94
C ARG A 147 1.27 2.97 -13.12
N TRP A 148 0.22 2.50 -12.44
CA TRP A 148 -0.74 3.39 -11.79
C TRP A 148 -0.50 3.58 -10.30
N PHE A 149 0.15 2.62 -9.63
CA PHE A 149 0.29 2.65 -8.17
C PHE A 149 1.72 2.50 -7.68
N PHE A 150 2.39 1.37 -7.98
CA PHE A 150 3.66 1.06 -7.32
C PHE A 150 4.76 2.06 -7.65
N VAL A 151 4.98 2.36 -8.93
CA VAL A 151 6.03 3.28 -9.35
C VAL A 151 5.73 4.73 -8.93
N PRO A 152 4.57 5.33 -9.27
CA PRO A 152 4.34 6.74 -8.95
C PRO A 152 4.26 7.00 -7.44
N PHE A 153 3.49 6.21 -6.70
CA PHE A 153 3.26 6.48 -5.27
C PHE A 153 4.33 5.88 -4.38
N GLY A 154 4.85 4.68 -4.71
CA GLY A 154 6.00 4.11 -4.01
C GLY A 154 7.25 4.97 -4.20
N GLY A 155 7.49 5.47 -5.42
CA GLY A 155 8.58 6.41 -5.70
C GLY A 155 8.48 7.70 -4.90
N LEU A 156 7.32 8.36 -4.89
CA LEU A 156 7.08 9.57 -4.09
C LEU A 156 7.27 9.32 -2.59
N TYR A 157 6.81 8.18 -2.09
CA TYR A 157 6.98 7.83 -0.67
C TYR A 157 8.44 7.64 -0.31
N LEU A 158 9.21 6.93 -1.14
CA LEU A 158 10.65 6.75 -0.95
C LEU A 158 11.40 8.09 -1.04
N LEU A 159 11.00 9.00 -1.93
CA LEU A 159 11.56 10.35 -1.98
C LEU A 159 11.28 11.13 -0.69
N ALA A 160 10.06 11.05 -0.15
CA ALA A 160 9.71 11.70 1.12
C ALA A 160 10.55 11.17 2.29
N VAL A 161 10.64 9.84 2.43
CA VAL A 161 11.42 9.18 3.48
C VAL A 161 12.91 9.48 3.33
N GLY A 162 13.46 9.32 2.12
CA GLY A 162 14.87 9.57 1.84
C GLY A 162 15.26 11.04 2.10
N ALA A 163 14.43 11.98 1.66
CA ALA A 163 14.64 13.40 1.93
C ALA A 163 14.58 13.69 3.44
N LEU A 164 13.61 13.12 4.16
CA LEU A 164 13.50 13.29 5.60
C LEU A 164 14.74 12.77 6.34
N ILE A 165 15.23 11.58 5.98
CA ILE A 165 16.46 10.99 6.54
C ILE A 165 17.66 11.90 6.29
N ALA A 166 17.86 12.35 5.04
CA ALA A 166 18.98 13.20 4.68
C ALA A 166 18.94 14.55 5.42
N LEU A 167 17.77 15.19 5.49
CA LEU A 167 17.57 16.45 6.20
C LEU A 167 17.78 16.31 7.71
N TYR A 168 17.33 15.19 8.28
CA TYR A 168 17.53 14.89 9.70
C TYR A 168 19.01 14.68 10.02
N ALA A 169 19.70 13.86 9.24
CA ALA A 169 21.14 13.64 9.38
C ALA A 169 21.94 14.94 9.25
N TRP A 170 21.55 15.80 8.31
CA TRP A 170 22.17 17.13 8.15
C TRP A 170 22.00 18.03 9.37
N GLN A 171 20.83 18.01 10.02
CA GLN A 171 20.60 18.77 11.26
C GLN A 171 21.47 18.26 12.41
N LEU A 172 21.61 16.94 12.53
CA LEU A 172 22.50 16.32 13.52
C LEU A 172 23.95 16.75 13.33
N VAL A 173 24.46 16.67 12.09
CA VAL A 173 25.86 17.06 11.77
C VAL A 173 26.11 18.54 12.04
N ARG A 174 25.09 19.40 11.85
CA ARG A 174 25.22 20.84 12.10
C ARG A 174 25.00 21.27 13.55
N GLY A 175 24.76 20.34 14.48
CA GLY A 175 24.51 20.66 15.90
C GLY A 175 23.29 21.58 16.11
N LYS A 176 22.31 21.53 15.20
CA LYS A 176 21.09 22.36 15.27
C LYS A 176 19.96 21.67 16.06
N ARG A 177 20.30 20.60 16.77
CA ARG A 177 19.46 19.81 17.67
C ARG A 177 20.27 19.44 18.90
#